data_AF-A0A2M7CR26-F1
#
_entry.id   AF-A0A2M7CR26-F1
#
_cell.length_a   1.000
_cell.length_b   1.000
_cell.length_c   1.000
_cell.angle_alpha   90.00
_cell.angle_beta   90.00
_cell.angle_gamma   90.00
#
_symmetry.space_group_name_H-M   'P 1'
#
loop_
_entity.id
_entity.type
_entity.pdbx_description
1 polymer ?
#
loop_
_entity_poly.entity_id
_entity_poly.type
_entity_poly.pdbx_seq_one_letter_code
_entity_poly.pdbx_strand_id
1 'polypeptide(L)'
;TGGHLAVVWLGRDDNSRTTFYGATGAMRLWAGLFQKLPTEALRLDLTENPQLQWVDPLTERETDPECAGARALPFIRGYGPASYQGCGFSSFDEWFNRRSDGDE
;
A
#
# COMPACT_ATOMS: atom_id res chain seq x y z
N THR A 1 -4.37 -15.06 6.44
CA THR A 1 -3.55 -16.22 6.87
C THR A 1 -3.22 -17.06 5.65
N GLY A 2 -2.22 -17.93 5.70
CA GLY A 2 -1.76 -18.69 4.53
C GLY A 2 -2.51 -20.00 4.28
N GLY A 3 -3.10 -20.60 5.32
CA GLY A 3 -3.67 -21.96 5.23
C GLY A 3 -5.18 -22.08 5.34
N HIS A 4 -5.89 -21.01 5.70
CA HIS A 4 -7.34 -21.08 5.95
C HIS A 4 -8.06 -19.79 5.52
N LEU A 5 -9.25 -19.94 4.94
CA LEU A 5 -10.19 -18.86 4.67
C LEU A 5 -11.40 -19.04 5.58
N ALA A 6 -11.86 -17.97 6.22
CA ALA A 6 -13.11 -17.98 6.98
C ALA A 6 -13.98 -16.78 6.64
N VAL A 7 -15.28 -17.00 6.58
CA VAL A 7 -16.31 -15.98 6.43
C VAL A 7 -17.11 -15.95 7.72
N VAL A 8 -17.25 -14.76 8.31
CA VAL A 8 -18.01 -14.57 9.54
C VAL A 8 -19.08 -13.52 9.28
N TRP A 9 -20.33 -13.91 9.46
CA TRP A 9 -21.48 -13.01 9.47
C TRP A 9 -22.05 -12.93 10.87
N LEU A 10 -22.45 -11.73 11.28
CA LEU A 10 -23.09 -11.47 12.58
C LEU A 10 -24.30 -10.57 12.36
N GLY A 11 -25.46 -11.04 12.78
CA GLY A 11 -26.72 -10.31 12.73
C GLY A 11 -27.74 -10.96 13.66
N ARG A 12 -28.91 -10.34 13.76
CA ARG A 12 -30.07 -10.94 14.42
C ARG A 12 -30.95 -11.62 13.38
N ASP A 13 -31.52 -12.76 13.73
CA ASP A 13 -32.41 -13.53 12.84
C ASP A 13 -33.67 -12.74 12.45
N ASP A 14 -34.12 -11.84 13.33
CA ASP A 14 -35.27 -10.95 13.09
C ASP A 14 -34.95 -9.69 12.27
N ASN A 15 -33.72 -9.58 11.73
CA ASN A 15 -33.20 -8.42 11.01
C ASN A 15 -33.26 -7.09 11.78
N SER A 16 -33.53 -7.10 13.08
CA SER A 16 -33.50 -5.89 13.88
C SER A 16 -32.05 -5.46 14.14
N ARG A 17 -31.91 -4.20 14.56
CA ARG A 17 -30.60 -3.56 14.72
C ARG A 17 -29.76 -4.29 15.78
N THR A 18 -28.50 -4.57 15.43
CA THR A 18 -27.46 -4.93 16.40
C THR A 18 -26.81 -3.66 16.98
N THR A 19 -26.16 -3.77 18.14
CA THR A 19 -25.27 -2.71 18.66
C THR A 19 -23.91 -2.71 17.99
N PHE A 20 -23.58 -3.78 17.27
CA PHE A 20 -22.39 -3.92 16.44
C PHE A 20 -22.68 -3.47 14.99
N TYR A 21 -21.66 -2.96 14.32
CA TYR A 21 -21.70 -2.59 12.90
C TYR A 21 -20.46 -3.11 12.16
N GLY A 22 -20.68 -3.76 11.01
CA GLY A 22 -19.62 -4.33 10.15
C GLY A 22 -18.58 -5.14 10.94
N ALA A 23 -17.32 -4.71 10.84
CA ALA A 23 -16.19 -5.38 11.49
C ALA A 23 -16.22 -5.32 13.03
N THR A 24 -16.93 -4.39 13.67
CA THR A 24 -16.88 -4.24 15.15
C THR A 24 -17.42 -5.45 15.92
N GLY A 25 -18.26 -6.27 15.29
CA GLY A 25 -18.70 -7.57 15.81
C GLY A 25 -18.01 -8.74 15.10
N ALA A 26 -18.23 -8.89 13.80
CA ALA A 26 -17.76 -10.05 13.03
C ALA A 26 -16.22 -10.21 13.04
N MET A 27 -15.44 -9.13 13.01
CA MET A 27 -13.98 -9.21 13.05
C MET A 27 -13.44 -9.69 14.39
N ARG A 28 -14.14 -9.42 15.50
CA ARG A 28 -13.75 -9.93 16.82
C ARG A 28 -13.88 -11.46 16.89
N LEU A 29 -14.98 -11.99 16.33
CA LEU A 29 -15.19 -13.43 16.22
C LEU A 29 -14.18 -14.07 15.27
N TRP A 30 -13.95 -13.46 14.11
CA TRP A 30 -12.94 -13.90 13.14
C TRP A 30 -11.55 -13.93 13.78
N ALA A 31 -11.14 -12.87 14.48
CA ALA A 31 -9.84 -12.80 15.14
C ALA A 31 -9.70 -13.86 16.25
N GLY A 32 -10.74 -14.06 17.07
CA GLY A 32 -10.76 -15.10 18.09
C GLY A 32 -10.69 -16.52 17.53
N LEU A 33 -11.28 -16.76 16.34
CA LEU A 33 -11.16 -18.02 15.62
C LEU A 33 -9.71 -18.24 15.16
N PHE A 34 -9.12 -17.26 14.48
CA PHE A 34 -7.76 -17.39 13.93
C PHE A 34 -6.63 -17.39 14.97
N GLN A 35 -6.89 -16.93 16.20
CA GLN A 35 -6.01 -17.12 17.34
C GLN A 35 -5.91 -18.58 17.80
N LYS A 36 -6.91 -19.42 17.48
CA LYS A 36 -7.00 -20.82 17.93
C LYS A 36 -6.74 -21.82 16.82
N LEU A 37 -6.96 -21.44 15.55
CA LEU A 37 -6.71 -22.30 14.41
C LEU A 37 -5.19 -22.49 14.19
N PRO A 38 -4.73 -23.72 13.86
CA PRO A 38 -3.34 -23.97 13.48
C PRO A 38 -3.11 -23.46 12.06
N THR A 39 -2.96 -22.13 11.91
CA THR A 39 -2.77 -21.50 10.61
C THR A 39 -1.34 -20.97 10.45
N GLU A 40 -0.86 -20.94 9.21
CA GLU A 40 0.41 -20.32 8.87
C GLU A 40 0.25 -18.84 8.47
N ALA A 41 1.36 -18.10 8.52
CA ALA A 41 1.44 -16.74 8.00
C ALA A 41 1.21 -16.73 6.48
N LEU A 42 0.51 -15.71 5.97
CA LEU A 42 0.33 -15.53 4.53
C LEU A 42 1.66 -15.07 3.92
N ARG A 43 2.19 -15.85 2.98
CA ARG A 43 3.36 -15.47 2.17
C ARG A 43 2.87 -15.13 0.76
N LEU A 44 3.16 -13.91 0.32
CA LEU A 44 2.83 -13.44 -1.02
C LEU A 44 4.12 -13.45 -1.86
N ASP A 45 4.06 -14.03 -3.04
CA ASP A 45 5.12 -13.86 -4.03
C ASP A 45 4.86 -12.56 -4.79
N LEU A 46 5.74 -11.58 -4.59
CA LEU A 46 5.69 -10.26 -5.23
C LEU A 46 6.90 -10.02 -6.14
N THR A 47 7.56 -11.08 -6.60
CA THR A 47 8.79 -10.98 -7.41
C THR A 47 8.53 -10.92 -8.90
N GLU A 48 7.45 -11.54 -9.37
CA GLU A 48 7.17 -11.72 -10.80
C GLU A 48 5.86 -11.10 -11.25
N ASN A 49 4.73 -11.52 -10.68
CA ASN A 49 3.40 -11.00 -11.01
C ASN A 49 2.40 -11.32 -9.88
N PRO A 50 1.93 -10.33 -9.10
CA PRO A 50 2.30 -8.92 -9.17
C PRO A 50 3.77 -8.68 -8.79
N GLN A 51 4.36 -7.58 -9.27
CA GLN A 51 5.71 -7.15 -8.91
C GLN A 51 5.66 -5.84 -8.13
N LEU A 52 6.61 -5.63 -7.22
CA LEU A 52 6.76 -4.33 -6.56
C LEU A 52 7.34 -3.29 -7.53
N GLN A 53 6.77 -2.09 -7.51
CA GLN A 53 7.32 -0.90 -8.18
C GLN A 53 7.36 0.28 -7.21
N TRP A 54 8.39 1.11 -7.33
CA TRP A 54 8.54 2.32 -6.54
C TRP A 54 7.73 3.44 -7.18
N VAL A 55 6.78 3.97 -6.42
CA VAL A 55 5.87 5.02 -6.90
C VAL A 55 5.79 6.16 -5.90
N ASP A 56 5.56 7.36 -6.41
CA ASP A 56 5.09 8.48 -5.60
C ASP A 56 3.56 8.44 -5.57
N PRO A 57 2.92 8.10 -4.42
CA PRO A 57 1.47 8.01 -4.34
C PRO A 57 0.74 9.35 -4.58
N LEU A 58 1.45 10.49 -4.49
CA LEU A 58 0.85 11.81 -4.69
C LEU A 58 0.72 12.15 -6.18
N THR A 59 1.77 11.85 -6.96
CA THR A 59 1.78 12.12 -8.41
C THR A 59 1.31 10.94 -9.24
N GLU A 60 1.20 9.75 -8.63
CA GLU A 60 0.83 8.48 -9.27
C GLU A 60 1.84 8.06 -10.36
N ARG A 61 3.11 8.42 -10.19
CA ARG A 61 4.21 8.15 -11.14
C ARG A 61 5.21 7.16 -10.54
N GLU A 62 5.92 6.47 -11.42
CA GLU A 62 7.09 5.70 -11.02
C GLU A 62 8.19 6.67 -10.55
N THR A 63 8.93 6.31 -9.51
CA THR A 63 9.97 7.14 -8.89
C THR A 63 11.09 6.26 -8.35
N ASP A 64 12.23 6.86 -8.01
CA ASP A 64 13.31 6.12 -7.36
C ASP A 64 13.04 5.89 -5.85
N PRO A 65 13.56 4.80 -5.26
CA PRO A 65 13.34 4.46 -3.84
C PRO A 65 13.85 5.51 -2.85
N GLU A 66 14.85 6.30 -3.23
CA GLU A 66 15.44 7.36 -2.43
C GLU A 66 14.61 8.66 -2.42
N CYS A 67 13.62 8.79 -3.31
CA CYS A 67 12.81 9.99 -3.38
C CYS A 67 11.88 10.11 -2.16
N ALA A 68 11.71 11.34 -1.69
CA ALA A 68 10.84 11.63 -0.56
C ALA A 68 9.40 11.23 -0.87
N GLY A 69 8.81 10.38 -0.03
CA GLY A 69 7.44 9.89 -0.21
C GLY A 69 7.31 8.64 -1.07
N ALA A 70 8.40 8.12 -1.65
CA ALA A 70 8.39 6.89 -2.44
C ALA A 70 7.85 5.70 -1.64
N ARG A 71 7.02 4.88 -2.30
CA ARG A 71 6.43 3.64 -1.75
C ARG A 71 6.58 2.50 -2.74
N ALA A 72 6.99 1.34 -2.26
CA ALA A 72 6.94 0.10 -3.03
C ALA A 72 5.52 -0.49 -2.95
N LEU A 73 4.80 -0.51 -4.07
CA LEU A 73 3.44 -1.08 -4.16
C LEU A 73 3.38 -2.19 -5.22
N PRO A 74 2.52 -3.20 -5.05
CA PRO A 74 2.39 -4.29 -6.01
C PRO A 74 1.55 -3.88 -7.23
N PHE A 75 2.10 -4.09 -8.42
CA PHE A 75 1.41 -3.90 -9.70
C PHE A 75 1.40 -5.20 -10.51
N ILE A 76 0.31 -5.43 -11.26
CA ILE A 76 0.30 -6.46 -12.29
C ILE A 76 1.37 -6.08 -13.33
N ARG A 77 2.16 -7.05 -13.80
CA ARG A 77 3.20 -6.80 -14.80
C ARG A 77 2.61 -6.08 -16.03
N GLY A 78 3.21 -4.94 -16.38
CA GLY A 78 2.76 -4.10 -17.50
C GLY A 78 1.62 -3.12 -17.18
N TYR A 79 1.10 -3.09 -15.95
CA TYR A 79 0.04 -2.17 -15.48
C TYR A 79 0.52 -1.22 -14.39
N GLY A 80 1.84 -1.04 -14.27
CA GLY A 80 2.45 0.00 -13.45
C GLY A 80 2.20 1.41 -14.02
N PRO A 81 2.60 2.46 -13.30
CA PRO A 81 2.54 3.83 -13.81
C PRO A 81 3.25 3.96 -15.17
N ALA A 82 2.64 4.68 -16.10
CA ALA A 82 3.18 4.84 -17.46
C ALA A 82 4.28 5.91 -17.56
N SER A 83 4.46 6.71 -16.50
CA SER A 83 5.39 7.84 -16.50
C SER A 83 6.26 7.81 -15.25
N TYR A 84 7.50 8.24 -15.44
CA TYR A 84 8.53 8.29 -14.42
C TYR A 84 8.82 9.74 -14.01
N GLN A 85 9.13 9.93 -12.74
CA GLN A 85 9.59 11.18 -12.15
C GLN A 85 10.70 10.89 -11.15
N GLY A 86 11.92 11.35 -11.45
CA GLY A 86 13.04 11.25 -10.53
C GLY A 86 12.96 12.28 -9.40
N CYS A 87 13.85 12.17 -8.43
CA CYS A 87 13.91 13.13 -7.34
C CYS A 87 14.33 14.50 -7.89
N GLY A 88 13.49 15.51 -7.74
CA GLY A 88 13.83 16.86 -8.18
C GLY A 88 15.11 17.35 -7.48
N PHE A 89 16.13 17.73 -8.25
CA PHE A 89 17.32 18.41 -7.73
C PHE A 89 16.99 19.87 -7.38
N SER A 90 16.12 20.10 -6.40
CA SER A 90 15.76 21.48 -6.03
C SER A 90 16.96 22.27 -5.50
N SER A 91 17.96 21.62 -4.90
CA SER A 91 19.09 22.30 -4.26
C SER A 91 20.26 22.63 -5.20
N PHE A 92 20.44 21.89 -6.30
CA PHE A 92 21.58 22.09 -7.21
C PHE A 92 21.26 23.14 -8.27
N ASP A 93 20.04 23.14 -8.82
CA ASP A 93 19.58 24.15 -9.78
C ASP A 93 19.46 25.54 -9.13
N GLU A 94 18.98 25.64 -7.88
CA GLU A 94 18.98 26.90 -7.12
C GLU A 94 20.40 27.44 -6.88
N TRP A 95 21.37 26.56 -6.60
CA TRP A 95 22.75 26.95 -6.38
C TRP A 95 23.42 27.49 -7.65
N PHE A 96 23.20 26.83 -8.79
CA PHE A 96 23.75 27.25 -10.08
C PHE A 96 23.13 28.56 -10.57
N ASN A 97 21.80 28.71 -10.47
CA ASN A 97 21.12 29.96 -10.85
C ASN A 97 21.55 31.14 -9.96
N ARG A 98 21.81 30.92 -8.67
CA ARG A 98 22.33 31.98 -7.79
C ARG A 98 23.76 32.40 -8.14
N ARG A 99 24.54 31.53 -8.78
CA ARG A 99 25.93 31.83 -9.15
C ARG A 99 26.03 32.54 -10.50
N SER A 100 25.08 32.33 -11.41
CA SER A 100 25.03 33.02 -12.71
C SER A 100 24.65 34.50 -12.61
N ASP A 101 23.88 34.89 -11.58
CA ASP A 101 23.45 36.28 -11.38
C ASP A 101 24.50 37.17 -10.69
N GLY A 102 25.68 36.62 -10.34
CA GLY A 102 26.71 37.31 -9.56
C GLY A 102 27.89 37.88 -10.36
N ASP A 103 27.89 37.72 -11.69
CA ASP A 103 29.02 38.08 -12.58
C ASP A 103 28.70 39.24 -13.55
N GLU A 104 27.86 40.21 -13.16
CA GLU A 104 27.71 41.53 -13.84
C GLU A 104 28.24 42.70 -12.98
#